data_AF-A0A3D9ZLR7-F1
#
_entry.id   AF-A0A3D9ZLR7-F1
#
_cell.length_a   1.000
_cell.length_b   1.000
_cell.length_c   1.000
_cell.angle_alpha   90.00
_cell.angle_beta   90.00
_cell.angle_gamma   90.00
#
_symmetry.space_group_name_H-M   'P 1'
#
loop_
_entity.id
_entity.type
_entity.pdbx_description
1 polymer ?
#
loop_
_entity_poly.entity_id
_entity_poly.type
_entity_poly.pdbx_seq_one_letter_code
_entity_poly.pdbx_strand_id
1 'polypeptide(L)'
;MDLRRIRTLLCALVLAIAGGLAVGSPAAAGERCISTPGQYQAAWQAREVRCVEPTLFATTHSRGDNFLYPSGFAYAWAGSSVNLEAYLKLRHRYGDQPAKVGVGILSYVGYPGLETWPYPTDLAVYTLPRGVHATVPTFAEWFRLVGKQLGFPRAALRDLERAYTRLGRNEDVVDAFEDVTGCQRAALLDGAFPGPEIGCNADFLAALTAAGPSPYEGAESTQCFANFAAGYAGPRNAAALRAVLYQCQDAGFLNTGVGRGYNTYADPLICKPAAAQSVEQRYTGREFILPNVTLDALPSSVNIPLDIGEPGQRPFLTRGFC
;
A
#
# COMPACT_ATOMS: atom_id res chain seq x y z
N MET A 1 23.77 82.42 27.94
CA MET A 1 24.22 81.08 28.38
C MET A 1 23.24 80.08 27.80
N ASP A 2 23.51 79.60 26.59
CA ASP A 2 24.26 78.36 26.25
C ASP A 2 23.27 77.19 26.09
N LEU A 3 22.78 76.96 24.87
CA LEU A 3 23.23 75.89 23.94
C LEU A 3 22.88 74.47 24.42
N ARG A 4 21.90 73.82 23.77
CA ARG A 4 22.15 72.69 22.83
C ARG A 4 20.90 71.89 22.45
N ARG A 5 20.68 71.88 21.11
CA ARG A 5 20.27 70.77 20.23
C ARG A 5 18.77 70.40 20.18
N ILE A 6 18.01 70.75 19.13
CA ILE A 6 18.07 70.42 17.68
C ILE A 6 17.44 69.05 17.35
N ARG A 7 16.26 69.13 16.69
CA ARG A 7 15.77 68.38 15.50
C ARG A 7 15.61 66.85 15.61
N THR A 8 14.73 66.15 14.90
CA THR A 8 13.64 66.40 13.93
C THR A 8 13.06 64.99 13.60
N LEU A 9 11.78 64.96 13.23
CA LEU A 9 11.01 63.92 12.51
C LEU A 9 11.72 62.64 12.04
N LEU A 10 11.00 61.50 12.16
CA LEU A 10 10.81 60.60 11.01
C LEU A 10 9.55 59.72 11.15
N CYS A 11 8.70 59.78 10.13
CA CYS A 11 7.65 58.82 9.82
C CYS A 11 8.22 57.39 9.70
N ALA A 12 7.49 56.39 10.19
CA ALA A 12 7.64 55.03 9.71
C ALA A 12 6.27 54.35 9.62
N LEU A 13 5.80 54.32 8.37
CA LEU A 13 4.95 53.34 7.73
C LEU A 13 5.06 51.94 8.40
N VAL A 14 3.97 51.40 8.95
CA VAL A 14 3.88 49.95 9.21
C VAL A 14 3.04 49.35 8.09
N LEU A 15 3.74 48.78 7.11
CA LEU A 15 3.15 47.92 6.09
C LEU A 15 2.48 46.72 6.77
N ALA A 16 1.25 46.46 6.33
CA ALA A 16 0.61 45.17 6.48
C ALA A 16 1.50 44.07 5.87
N ILE A 17 1.94 43.12 6.70
CA ILE A 17 2.37 41.80 6.22
C ILE A 17 1.26 40.84 6.64
N ALA A 18 0.26 40.74 5.77
CA ALA A 18 -0.61 39.57 5.73
C ALA A 18 0.27 38.39 5.31
N GLY A 19 0.86 37.72 6.29
CA GLY A 19 1.52 36.43 6.09
C GLY A 19 0.47 35.42 5.70
N GLY A 20 0.32 35.20 4.39
CA GLY A 20 -0.54 34.19 3.82
C GLY A 20 -0.16 32.82 4.38
N LEU A 21 -0.98 32.32 5.30
CA LEU A 21 -1.19 30.88 5.41
C LEU A 21 -1.78 30.47 4.06
N ALA A 22 -0.95 29.85 3.23
CA ALA A 22 -1.42 29.11 2.07
C ALA A 22 -2.19 27.88 2.59
N VAL A 23 -3.39 28.15 3.10
CA VAL A 23 -4.48 27.19 3.14
C VAL A 23 -4.66 26.79 1.69
N GLY A 24 -4.35 25.52 1.37
CA GLY A 24 -4.51 24.99 0.03
C GLY A 24 -5.87 25.41 -0.52
N SER A 25 -5.87 26.07 -1.67
CA SER A 25 -7.09 26.52 -2.31
C SER A 25 -8.08 25.36 -2.34
N PRO A 26 -9.32 25.55 -1.86
CA PRO A 26 -10.37 24.58 -2.14
C PRO A 26 -10.44 24.46 -3.66
N ALA A 27 -10.54 23.22 -4.16
CA ALA A 27 -10.75 22.96 -5.59
C ALA A 27 -11.81 23.94 -6.10
N ALA A 28 -11.46 24.71 -7.13
CA ALA A 28 -12.36 25.72 -7.69
C ALA A 28 -13.71 25.05 -7.96
N ALA A 29 -14.77 25.58 -7.35
CA ALA A 29 -16.13 25.08 -7.53
C ALA A 29 -16.49 25.18 -9.03
N GLY A 30 -16.33 24.06 -9.75
CA GLY A 30 -16.52 23.99 -11.20
C GLY A 30 -15.63 22.96 -11.91
N GLU A 31 -14.49 22.55 -11.33
CA GLU A 31 -13.68 21.49 -11.95
C GLU A 31 -14.24 20.11 -11.64
N ARG A 32 -14.60 19.38 -12.70
CA ARG A 32 -15.01 17.98 -12.60
C ARG A 32 -13.82 17.13 -12.13
N CYS A 33 -14.09 16.11 -11.30
CA CYS A 33 -13.08 15.14 -10.89
C CYS A 33 -12.50 14.41 -12.11
N ILE A 34 -11.26 13.95 -11.96
CA ILE A 34 -10.59 13.12 -12.95
C ILE A 34 -11.37 11.81 -13.08
N SER A 35 -11.86 11.52 -14.28
CA SER A 35 -12.78 10.41 -14.55
C SER A 35 -12.22 9.37 -15.52
N THR A 36 -11.11 9.68 -16.20
CA THR A 36 -10.46 8.76 -17.14
C THR A 36 -8.97 8.61 -16.85
N PRO A 37 -8.37 7.47 -17.24
CA PRO A 37 -6.92 7.26 -17.11
C PRO A 37 -6.09 8.35 -17.82
N GLY A 38 -6.52 8.80 -19.01
CA GLY A 38 -5.84 9.87 -19.75
C GLY A 38 -5.89 11.22 -19.03
N GLN A 39 -7.03 11.57 -18.41
CA GLN A 39 -7.12 12.77 -17.56
C GLN A 39 -6.19 12.67 -16.35
N TYR A 40 -6.07 11.49 -15.74
CA TYR A 40 -5.16 11.26 -14.63
C TYR A 40 -3.70 11.44 -15.05
N GLN A 41 -3.30 10.87 -16.19
CA GLN A 41 -1.95 11.04 -16.73
C GLN A 41 -1.61 12.51 -17.01
N ALA A 42 -2.56 13.28 -17.56
CA ALA A 42 -2.39 14.71 -17.79
C ALA A 42 -2.16 15.48 -16.47
N ALA A 43 -2.99 15.22 -15.44
CA ALA A 43 -2.82 15.82 -14.12
C ALA A 43 -1.48 15.42 -13.48
N TRP A 44 -1.07 14.16 -13.61
CA TRP A 44 0.23 13.66 -13.14
C TRP A 44 1.41 14.40 -13.79
N GLN A 45 1.36 14.62 -15.11
CA GLN A 45 2.38 15.34 -15.85
C GLN A 45 2.41 16.83 -15.46
N ALA A 46 1.24 17.44 -15.29
CA ALA A 46 1.09 18.83 -14.84
C ALA A 46 1.40 19.03 -13.34
N ARG A 47 1.63 17.94 -12.58
CA ARG A 47 1.79 17.95 -11.11
C ARG A 47 0.61 18.59 -10.39
N GLU A 48 -0.59 18.31 -10.89
CA GLU A 48 -1.85 18.89 -10.43
C GLU A 48 -2.54 17.95 -9.42
N VAL A 49 -3.00 18.50 -8.30
CA VAL A 49 -3.81 17.75 -7.31
C VAL A 49 -5.28 18.04 -7.57
N ARG A 50 -6.03 17.01 -7.94
CA ARG A 50 -7.47 17.07 -8.19
C ARG A 50 -8.17 15.85 -7.62
N CYS A 51 -9.48 15.96 -7.37
CA CYS A 51 -10.29 14.81 -6.99
C CYS A 51 -10.34 13.78 -8.12
N VAL A 52 -10.51 12.51 -7.76
CA VAL A 52 -10.54 11.38 -8.68
C VAL A 52 -11.85 10.61 -8.49
N GLU A 53 -12.55 10.33 -9.58
CA GLU A 53 -13.80 9.57 -9.56
C GLU A 53 -13.56 8.15 -9.02
N PRO A 54 -14.51 7.58 -8.25
CA PRO A 54 -14.37 6.26 -7.63
C PRO A 54 -14.34 5.09 -8.63
N THR A 55 -14.50 5.37 -9.92
CA THR A 55 -14.41 4.39 -11.01
C THR A 55 -12.99 4.14 -11.50
N LEU A 56 -12.01 4.91 -11.02
CA LEU A 56 -10.60 4.73 -11.35
C LEU A 56 -9.87 3.94 -10.26
N PHE A 57 -9.03 3.03 -10.73
CA PHE A 57 -8.20 2.15 -9.91
C PHE A 57 -6.75 2.27 -10.35
N ALA A 58 -5.84 1.84 -9.48
CA ALA A 58 -4.42 1.83 -9.79
C ALA A 58 -3.75 0.56 -9.27
N THR A 59 -2.75 0.06 -10.00
CA THR A 59 -1.88 -1.02 -9.53
C THR A 59 -0.44 -0.70 -9.90
N THR A 60 0.49 -1.00 -9.01
CA THR A 60 1.92 -1.01 -9.32
C THR A 60 2.32 -2.38 -9.85
N HIS A 61 3.09 -2.42 -10.93
CA HIS A 61 3.53 -3.67 -11.55
C HIS A 61 4.94 -3.53 -12.12
N SER A 62 5.64 -4.65 -12.36
CA SER A 62 7.00 -4.60 -12.91
C SER A 62 6.95 -4.04 -14.32
N ARG A 63 7.91 -3.18 -14.67
CA ARG A 63 7.96 -2.60 -16.01
C ARG A 63 8.10 -3.68 -17.07
N GLY A 64 7.18 -3.66 -18.04
CA GLY A 64 7.12 -4.64 -19.12
C GLY A 64 6.18 -5.81 -18.83
N ASP A 65 5.63 -5.92 -17.62
CA ASP A 65 4.54 -6.85 -17.35
C ASP A 65 3.25 -6.36 -18.04
N ASN A 66 2.52 -7.32 -18.59
CA ASN A 66 1.24 -7.06 -19.27
C ASN A 66 0.03 -7.44 -18.41
N PHE A 67 0.23 -7.88 -17.17
CA PHE A 67 -0.83 -8.17 -16.22
C PHE A 67 -0.95 -7.06 -15.19
N LEU A 68 -2.15 -6.88 -14.63
CA LEU A 68 -2.34 -5.97 -13.51
C LEU A 68 -1.48 -6.34 -12.30
N TYR A 69 -1.22 -7.63 -12.12
CA TYR A 69 -0.44 -8.17 -11.02
C TYR A 69 0.30 -9.43 -11.52
N PRO A 70 1.42 -9.87 -10.90
CA PRO A 70 2.22 -10.97 -11.43
C PRO A 70 1.36 -12.16 -11.89
N SER A 71 1.70 -12.71 -13.06
CA SER A 71 0.98 -13.85 -13.63
C SER A 71 0.99 -15.01 -12.65
N GLY A 72 -0.11 -15.76 -12.58
CA GLY A 72 -0.29 -16.82 -11.61
C GLY A 72 -1.26 -16.45 -10.49
N PHE A 73 -1.31 -15.17 -10.10
CA PHE A 73 -2.27 -14.74 -9.08
C PHE A 73 -3.71 -14.72 -9.61
N ALA A 74 -4.66 -15.25 -8.83
CA ALA A 74 -6.08 -15.21 -9.19
C ALA A 74 -6.67 -13.79 -9.07
N TYR A 75 -6.21 -13.03 -8.08
CA TYR A 75 -6.62 -11.65 -7.85
C TYR A 75 -5.43 -10.70 -7.92
N ALA A 76 -5.66 -9.52 -8.50
CA ALA A 76 -4.74 -8.39 -8.49
C ALA A 76 -5.07 -7.44 -7.33
N TRP A 77 -4.04 -6.92 -6.65
CA TRP A 77 -4.18 -5.85 -5.68
C TRP A 77 -4.32 -4.50 -6.38
N ALA A 78 -5.21 -3.64 -5.88
CA ALA A 78 -5.48 -2.34 -6.48
C ALA A 78 -5.71 -1.26 -5.42
N GLY A 79 -5.18 -0.07 -5.69
CA GLY A 79 -5.52 1.16 -5.00
C GLY A 79 -6.77 1.80 -5.57
N SER A 80 -7.46 2.53 -4.71
CA SER A 80 -8.69 3.26 -5.03
C SER A 80 -8.45 4.66 -5.61
N SER A 81 -9.53 5.39 -5.93
CA SER A 81 -9.46 6.81 -6.24
C SER A 81 -8.81 7.65 -5.14
N VAL A 82 -9.00 7.29 -3.87
CA VAL A 82 -8.32 7.96 -2.73
C VAL A 82 -6.81 7.77 -2.80
N ASN A 83 -6.34 6.62 -3.28
CA ASN A 83 -4.92 6.36 -3.48
C ASN A 83 -4.39 7.19 -4.65
N LEU A 84 -5.12 7.25 -5.76
CA LEU A 84 -4.78 8.09 -6.91
C LEU A 84 -4.65 9.56 -6.51
N GLU A 85 -5.57 10.10 -5.70
CA GLU A 85 -5.44 11.46 -5.14
C GLU A 85 -4.20 11.63 -4.26
N ALA A 86 -3.88 10.64 -3.42
CA ALA A 86 -2.65 10.63 -2.62
C ALA A 86 -1.40 10.65 -3.51
N TYR A 87 -1.39 9.90 -4.61
CA TYR A 87 -0.27 9.86 -5.54
C TYR A 87 -0.09 11.18 -6.29
N LEU A 88 -1.18 11.87 -6.65
CA LEU A 88 -1.09 13.24 -7.17
C LEU A 88 -0.49 14.21 -6.14
N LYS A 89 -0.83 14.07 -4.85
CA LYS A 89 -0.21 14.88 -3.77
C LYS A 89 1.29 14.60 -3.66
N LEU A 90 1.71 13.34 -3.76
CA LEU A 90 3.13 12.97 -3.78
C LEU A 90 3.84 13.56 -5.00
N ARG A 91 3.24 13.42 -6.19
CA ARG A 91 3.78 13.96 -7.43
C ARG A 91 3.89 15.48 -7.42
N HIS A 92 2.91 16.16 -6.83
CA HIS A 92 2.92 17.61 -6.65
C HIS A 92 4.04 18.05 -5.70
N ARG A 93 4.15 17.40 -4.53
CA ARG A 93 5.11 17.78 -3.48
C ARG A 93 6.56 17.43 -3.82
N TYR A 94 6.79 16.27 -4.43
CA TYR A 94 8.12 15.70 -4.65
C TYR A 94 8.47 15.53 -6.13
N GLY A 95 7.80 16.26 -7.02
CA GLY A 95 7.97 16.09 -8.47
C GLY A 95 9.40 16.28 -8.98
N ASP A 96 10.23 17.04 -8.26
CA ASP A 96 11.67 17.27 -8.53
C ASP A 96 12.59 16.23 -7.86
N GLN A 97 12.03 15.32 -7.05
CA GLN A 97 12.70 14.19 -6.41
C GLN A 97 11.97 12.91 -6.82
N PRO A 98 12.08 12.48 -8.09
CA PRO A 98 11.21 11.45 -8.67
C PRO A 98 11.27 10.11 -7.92
N ALA A 99 12.42 9.73 -7.36
CA ALA A 99 12.56 8.57 -6.47
C ALA A 99 11.67 8.63 -5.22
N LYS A 100 11.46 9.81 -4.62
CA LYS A 100 10.52 9.98 -3.49
C LYS A 100 9.08 9.77 -3.93
N VAL A 101 8.74 10.09 -5.18
CA VAL A 101 7.39 9.86 -5.70
C VAL A 101 7.18 8.35 -5.91
N GLY A 102 8.06 7.68 -6.67
CA GLY A 102 7.91 6.26 -6.97
C GLY A 102 7.97 5.40 -5.70
N VAL A 103 9.06 5.51 -4.93
CA VAL A 103 9.21 4.75 -3.66
C VAL A 103 8.13 5.13 -2.65
N GLY A 104 7.68 6.39 -2.65
CA GLY A 104 6.55 6.82 -1.82
C GLY A 104 5.27 6.08 -2.16
N ILE A 105 4.95 5.91 -3.45
CA ILE A 105 3.78 5.13 -3.90
C ILE A 105 3.91 3.66 -3.49
N LEU A 106 5.08 3.05 -3.72
CA LEU A 106 5.33 1.64 -3.34
C LEU A 106 5.20 1.43 -1.82
N SER A 107 5.74 2.36 -1.02
CA SER A 107 5.56 2.35 0.43
C SER A 107 4.08 2.48 0.80
N TYR A 108 3.37 3.40 0.13
CA TYR A 108 1.95 3.68 0.39
C TYR A 108 1.04 2.48 0.07
N VAL A 109 1.39 1.63 -0.90
CA VAL A 109 0.65 0.38 -1.20
C VAL A 109 1.14 -0.82 -0.39
N GLY A 110 2.15 -0.66 0.48
CA GLY A 110 2.58 -1.72 1.40
C GLY A 110 3.66 -2.66 0.88
N TYR A 111 4.55 -2.21 -0.02
CA TYR A 111 5.71 -3.03 -0.42
C TYR A 111 6.76 -3.08 0.72
N PRO A 112 7.25 -4.25 1.11
CA PRO A 112 8.39 -4.39 2.02
C PRO A 112 9.73 -4.25 1.27
N GLY A 113 10.85 -4.17 2.00
CA GLY A 113 12.21 -4.24 1.44
C GLY A 113 12.57 -3.10 0.47
N LEU A 114 11.95 -1.93 0.65
CA LEU A 114 12.11 -0.80 -0.27
C LEU A 114 13.47 -0.12 -0.17
N GLU A 115 14.31 -0.44 0.81
CA GLU A 115 15.69 0.02 0.86
C GLU A 115 16.49 -0.54 -0.31
N THR A 116 16.32 -1.82 -0.62
CA THR A 116 17.13 -2.54 -1.62
C THR A 116 16.37 -2.86 -2.89
N TRP A 117 15.07 -2.55 -2.98
CA TRP A 117 14.22 -2.86 -4.14
C TRP A 117 14.81 -2.36 -5.48
N PRO A 118 15.24 -3.27 -6.38
CA PRO A 118 15.93 -2.89 -7.62
C PRO A 118 15.02 -2.87 -8.85
N TYR A 119 13.77 -3.35 -8.74
CA TYR A 119 12.96 -3.70 -9.90
C TYR A 119 12.23 -2.49 -10.48
N PRO A 120 12.48 -2.12 -11.76
CA PRO A 120 11.74 -1.06 -12.44
C PRO A 120 10.23 -1.29 -12.33
N THR A 121 9.49 -0.26 -11.92
CA THR A 121 8.07 -0.37 -11.61
C THR A 121 7.29 0.70 -12.36
N ASP A 122 6.08 0.36 -12.81
CA ASP A 122 5.13 1.28 -13.42
C ASP A 122 3.84 1.34 -12.58
N LEU A 123 3.13 2.47 -12.68
CA LEU A 123 1.79 2.66 -12.14
C LEU A 123 0.78 2.55 -13.28
N ALA A 124 0.02 1.46 -13.31
CA ALA A 124 -1.16 1.34 -14.16
C ALA A 124 -2.32 2.12 -13.52
N VAL A 125 -3.00 2.97 -14.28
CA VAL A 125 -4.25 3.63 -13.89
C VAL A 125 -5.32 3.25 -14.89
N TYR A 126 -6.47 2.78 -14.43
CA TYR A 126 -7.43 2.13 -15.32
C TYR A 126 -8.87 2.21 -14.80
N THR A 127 -9.79 1.84 -15.70
CA THR A 127 -11.20 1.57 -15.38
C THR A 127 -11.46 0.07 -15.48
N LEU A 128 -12.48 -0.42 -14.76
CA LEU A 128 -12.86 -1.83 -14.82
C LEU A 128 -13.85 -2.12 -15.96
N PRO A 129 -13.81 -3.33 -16.55
CA PRO A 129 -14.85 -3.79 -17.46
C PRO A 129 -16.23 -3.73 -16.80
N ARG A 130 -17.28 -3.53 -17.62
CA ARG A 130 -18.65 -3.49 -17.13
C ARG A 130 -19.01 -4.79 -16.40
N GLY A 131 -19.54 -4.67 -15.17
CA GLY A 131 -19.93 -5.82 -14.34
C GLY A 131 -18.79 -6.43 -13.51
N VAL A 132 -17.56 -5.96 -13.68
CA VAL A 132 -16.45 -6.30 -12.79
C VAL A 132 -16.45 -5.32 -11.63
N HIS A 133 -16.37 -5.87 -10.41
CA HIS A 133 -16.41 -5.08 -9.18
C HIS A 133 -15.13 -5.32 -8.37
N ALA A 134 -14.50 -4.22 -7.95
CA ALA A 134 -13.45 -4.25 -6.96
C ALA A 134 -14.03 -4.63 -5.59
N THR A 135 -13.31 -5.45 -4.84
CA THR A 135 -13.74 -5.95 -3.54
C THR A 135 -12.75 -5.58 -2.45
N VAL A 136 -13.24 -5.19 -1.27
CA VAL A 136 -12.37 -4.86 -0.13
C VAL A 136 -11.78 -6.16 0.45
N PRO A 137 -10.45 -6.33 0.50
CA PRO A 137 -9.79 -7.58 0.90
C PRO A 137 -9.75 -7.74 2.42
N THR A 138 -10.93 -7.81 3.04
CA THR A 138 -11.05 -8.15 4.45
C THR A 138 -10.80 -9.63 4.70
N PHE A 139 -10.41 -10.04 5.91
CA PHE A 139 -10.30 -11.48 6.20
C PHE A 139 -11.64 -12.23 6.03
N ALA A 140 -12.76 -11.60 6.38
CA ALA A 140 -14.08 -12.15 6.10
C ALA A 140 -14.33 -12.37 4.61
N GLU A 141 -13.85 -11.45 3.77
CA GLU A 141 -13.97 -11.56 2.33
C GLU A 141 -13.07 -12.66 1.77
N TRP A 142 -11.81 -12.74 2.19
CA TRP A 142 -10.92 -13.84 1.84
C TRP A 142 -11.50 -15.20 2.26
N PHE A 143 -12.06 -15.26 3.46
CA PHE A 143 -12.73 -16.47 3.94
C PHE A 143 -13.96 -16.82 3.08
N ARG A 144 -14.70 -15.82 2.60
CA ARG A 144 -15.84 -16.01 1.68
C ARG A 144 -15.37 -16.52 0.32
N LEU A 145 -14.30 -15.95 -0.23
CA LEU A 145 -13.76 -16.28 -1.55
C LEU A 145 -13.14 -17.68 -1.57
N VAL A 146 -12.27 -17.99 -0.61
CA VAL A 146 -11.48 -19.23 -0.62
C VAL A 146 -11.60 -20.04 0.67
N GLY A 147 -11.66 -19.39 1.84
CA GLY A 147 -11.58 -20.09 3.13
C GLY A 147 -12.65 -21.18 3.34
N LYS A 148 -13.91 -20.89 2.98
CA LYS A 148 -15.01 -21.89 3.10
C LYS A 148 -14.79 -23.11 2.22
N GLN A 149 -14.31 -22.90 0.99
CA GLN A 149 -14.09 -23.99 0.03
C GLN A 149 -12.92 -24.89 0.47
N LEU A 150 -11.94 -24.32 1.17
CA LEU A 150 -10.81 -25.04 1.75
C LEU A 150 -11.14 -25.73 3.09
N GLY A 151 -12.39 -25.64 3.54
CA GLY A 151 -12.87 -26.31 4.75
C GLY A 151 -12.49 -25.62 6.06
N PHE A 152 -12.10 -24.33 6.03
CA PHE A 152 -11.82 -23.61 7.27
C PHE A 152 -13.11 -23.38 8.07
N PRO A 153 -13.13 -23.67 9.39
CA PRO A 153 -14.25 -23.34 10.24
C PRO A 153 -14.31 -21.83 10.47
N ARG A 154 -15.51 -21.31 10.76
CA ARG A 154 -15.69 -19.89 11.14
C ARG A 154 -14.87 -19.49 12.38
N ALA A 155 -14.45 -20.45 13.21
CA ALA A 155 -13.58 -20.18 14.36
C ALA A 155 -12.22 -19.65 13.91
N ALA A 156 -11.61 -20.23 12.87
CA ALA A 156 -10.33 -19.76 12.32
C ALA A 156 -10.39 -18.30 11.86
N LEU A 157 -11.48 -17.92 11.17
CA LEU A 157 -11.71 -16.53 10.78
C LEU A 157 -11.82 -15.62 12.02
N ARG A 158 -12.65 -16.00 13.00
CA ARG A 158 -12.83 -15.17 14.21
C ARG A 158 -11.54 -14.99 15.00
N ASP A 159 -10.71 -16.03 15.08
CA ASP A 159 -9.45 -15.98 15.82
C ASP A 159 -8.44 -15.11 15.08
N LEU A 160 -8.39 -15.20 13.74
CA LEU A 160 -7.59 -14.30 12.89
C LEU A 160 -8.03 -12.84 13.04
N GLU A 161 -9.32 -12.53 12.87
CA GLU A 161 -9.85 -11.17 13.04
C GLU A 161 -9.62 -10.64 14.46
N ARG A 162 -9.71 -11.52 15.48
CA ARG A 162 -9.46 -11.16 16.88
C ARG A 162 -8.02 -10.72 17.10
N ALA A 163 -7.04 -11.38 16.49
CA ALA A 163 -5.63 -11.00 16.62
C ALA A 163 -5.40 -9.57 16.07
N TYR A 164 -5.96 -9.26 14.89
CA TYR A 164 -5.78 -7.95 14.26
C TYR A 164 -6.62 -6.82 14.89
N THR A 165 -7.70 -7.14 15.59
CA THR A 165 -8.56 -6.13 16.24
C THR A 165 -8.17 -5.83 17.69
N ARG A 166 -7.26 -6.60 18.28
CA ARG A 166 -6.83 -6.45 19.68
C ARG A 166 -5.45 -5.82 19.84
N LEU A 167 -4.88 -5.31 18.76
CA LEU A 167 -3.61 -4.61 18.77
C LEU A 167 -3.62 -3.47 19.79
N GLY A 168 -2.62 -3.47 20.67
CA GLY A 168 -2.33 -2.41 21.60
C GLY A 168 -1.90 -1.12 20.90
N ARG A 169 -1.74 -0.05 21.69
CA ARG A 169 -1.48 1.31 21.17
C ARG A 169 -0.26 1.41 20.24
N ASN A 170 0.76 0.58 20.47
CA ASN A 170 2.02 0.60 19.72
C ASN A 170 2.23 -0.68 18.90
N GLU A 171 1.24 -1.57 18.88
CA GLU A 171 1.28 -2.80 18.10
C GLU A 171 0.62 -2.54 16.74
N ASP A 172 1.11 -3.22 15.71
CA ASP A 172 0.65 -3.11 14.34
C ASP A 172 0.39 -4.49 13.71
N VAL A 173 0.07 -4.49 12.41
CA VAL A 173 -0.33 -5.70 11.70
C VAL A 173 0.75 -6.77 11.61
N VAL A 174 2.03 -6.40 11.79
CA VAL A 174 3.14 -7.35 11.82
C VAL A 174 3.21 -8.04 13.18
N ASP A 175 2.83 -7.36 14.27
CA ASP A 175 2.67 -7.99 15.59
C ASP A 175 1.52 -9.00 15.56
N ALA A 176 0.38 -8.64 14.95
CA ALA A 176 -0.72 -9.59 14.75
C ALA A 176 -0.31 -10.79 13.87
N PHE A 177 0.54 -10.57 12.85
CA PHE A 177 1.07 -11.66 12.03
C PHE A 177 1.96 -12.58 12.87
N GLU A 178 2.89 -12.03 13.67
CA GLU A 178 3.73 -12.81 14.59
C GLU A 178 2.88 -13.60 15.59
N ASP A 179 1.87 -12.99 16.21
CA ASP A 179 0.98 -13.65 17.17
C ASP A 179 0.24 -14.85 16.56
N VAL A 180 -0.22 -14.70 15.31
CA VAL A 180 -0.97 -15.76 14.61
C VAL A 180 -0.06 -16.86 14.08
N THR A 181 1.12 -16.50 13.59
CA THR A 181 1.98 -17.39 12.79
C THR A 181 3.23 -17.87 13.51
N GLY A 182 3.60 -17.24 14.63
CA GLY A 182 4.87 -17.44 15.33
C GLY A 182 6.09 -16.82 14.63
N CYS A 183 5.94 -16.30 13.41
CA CYS A 183 7.05 -15.76 12.64
C CYS A 183 7.53 -14.43 13.24
N GLN A 184 8.79 -14.38 13.69
CA GLN A 184 9.34 -13.23 14.41
C GLN A 184 9.29 -11.94 13.58
N ARG A 185 8.68 -10.90 14.15
CA ARG A 185 8.56 -9.58 13.51
C ARG A 185 9.89 -9.04 13.01
N ALA A 186 10.91 -9.05 13.85
CA ALA A 186 12.20 -8.44 13.51
C ALA A 186 12.80 -9.08 12.25
N ALA A 187 12.75 -10.41 12.15
CA ALA A 187 13.26 -11.12 10.99
C ALA A 187 12.41 -10.88 9.73
N LEU A 188 11.07 -10.80 9.85
CA LEU A 188 10.19 -10.45 8.72
C LEU A 188 10.52 -9.05 8.18
N LEU A 189 10.76 -8.07 9.06
CA LEU A 189 11.11 -6.71 8.67
C LEU A 189 12.53 -6.61 8.07
N ASP A 190 13.44 -7.50 8.47
CA ASP A 190 14.76 -7.64 7.86
C ASP A 190 14.73 -8.43 6.52
N GLY A 191 13.54 -8.84 6.06
CA GLY A 191 13.33 -9.48 4.76
C GLY A 191 13.48 -11.00 4.78
N ALA A 192 13.50 -11.64 5.95
CA ALA A 192 13.50 -13.10 6.04
C ALA A 192 12.20 -13.69 5.49
N PHE A 193 12.32 -14.79 4.74
CA PHE A 193 11.16 -15.56 4.32
C PHE A 193 10.56 -16.31 5.53
N PRO A 194 9.23 -16.50 5.62
CA PRO A 194 8.62 -17.28 6.68
C PRO A 194 9.10 -18.73 6.69
N GLY A 195 9.77 -19.11 7.78
CA GLY A 195 10.38 -20.43 7.97
C GLY A 195 10.61 -20.76 9.44
N PRO A 196 11.00 -22.02 9.75
CA PRO A 196 11.32 -22.43 11.11
C PRO A 196 12.46 -21.61 11.74
N GLU A 197 13.39 -21.10 10.93
CA GLU A 197 14.53 -20.28 11.35
C GLU A 197 14.13 -18.94 11.98
N ILE A 198 12.94 -18.42 11.67
CA ILE A 198 12.39 -17.22 12.29
C ILE A 198 11.27 -17.53 13.30
N GLY A 199 11.13 -18.79 13.71
CA GLY A 199 10.20 -19.19 14.78
C GLY A 199 8.76 -19.43 14.35
N CYS A 200 8.45 -19.44 13.05
CA CYS A 200 7.09 -19.74 12.57
C CYS A 200 6.57 -21.07 13.15
N ASN A 201 5.30 -21.07 13.56
CA ASN A 201 4.66 -22.20 14.22
C ASN A 201 4.38 -23.35 13.24
N ALA A 202 4.22 -24.55 13.79
CA ALA A 202 4.09 -25.77 13.00
C ALA A 202 2.86 -25.78 12.08
N ASP A 203 1.73 -25.22 12.52
CA ASP A 203 0.50 -25.20 11.73
C ASP A 203 0.62 -24.29 10.50
N PHE A 204 1.26 -23.13 10.67
CA PHE A 204 1.57 -22.21 9.58
C PHE A 204 2.53 -22.85 8.57
N LEU A 205 3.65 -23.43 9.04
CA LEU A 205 4.65 -24.05 8.17
C LEU A 205 4.12 -25.28 7.42
N ALA A 206 3.34 -26.12 8.10
CA ALA A 206 2.69 -27.28 7.48
C ALA A 206 1.68 -26.83 6.40
N ALA A 207 0.95 -25.73 6.64
CA ALA A 207 0.03 -25.17 5.66
C ALA A 207 0.75 -24.58 4.44
N LEU A 208 1.87 -23.85 4.63
CA LEU A 208 2.71 -23.39 3.52
C LEU A 208 3.22 -24.57 2.68
N THR A 209 3.74 -25.60 3.33
CA THR A 209 4.26 -26.79 2.66
C THR A 209 3.18 -27.51 1.88
N ALA A 210 1.96 -27.63 2.44
CA ALA A 210 0.83 -28.26 1.76
C ALA A 210 0.31 -27.42 0.59
N ALA A 211 0.37 -26.10 0.65
CA ALA A 211 0.02 -25.21 -0.45
C ALA A 211 1.03 -25.31 -1.61
N GLY A 212 2.30 -25.59 -1.30
CA GLY A 212 3.37 -25.72 -2.28
C GLY A 212 3.84 -24.36 -2.82
N PRO A 213 4.40 -24.30 -4.04
CA PRO A 213 4.97 -23.07 -4.58
C PRO A 213 3.92 -21.97 -4.73
N SER A 214 4.32 -20.74 -4.43
CA SER A 214 3.53 -19.53 -4.64
C SER A 214 3.54 -19.11 -6.11
N PRO A 215 2.64 -18.19 -6.52
CA PRO A 215 2.72 -17.62 -7.85
C PRO A 215 4.03 -16.89 -8.18
N TYR A 216 4.73 -16.37 -7.16
CA TYR A 216 6.09 -15.83 -7.35
C TYR A 216 7.12 -16.89 -7.73
N GLU A 217 6.83 -18.17 -7.45
CA GLU A 217 7.66 -19.32 -7.79
C GLU A 217 7.16 -20.03 -9.06
N GLY A 218 6.26 -19.39 -9.82
CA GLY A 218 5.73 -19.90 -11.09
C GLY A 218 4.50 -20.79 -10.97
N ALA A 219 3.85 -20.84 -9.80
CA ALA A 219 2.58 -21.53 -9.63
C ALA A 219 1.36 -20.66 -9.99
N GLU A 220 0.17 -21.24 -9.97
CA GLU A 220 -1.10 -20.52 -10.05
C GLU A 220 -1.76 -20.50 -8.66
N SER A 221 -2.42 -19.41 -8.26
CA SER A 221 -3.17 -19.33 -7.01
C SER A 221 -4.19 -20.47 -6.91
N THR A 222 -4.86 -20.79 -8.01
CA THR A 222 -5.84 -21.89 -8.08
C THR A 222 -5.19 -23.24 -7.79
N GLN A 223 -3.99 -23.48 -8.33
CA GLN A 223 -3.22 -24.68 -8.04
C GLN A 223 -2.73 -24.70 -6.59
N CYS A 224 -2.24 -23.57 -6.08
CA CYS A 224 -1.82 -23.42 -4.68
C CYS A 224 -2.96 -23.75 -3.70
N PHE A 225 -4.17 -23.22 -3.94
CA PHE A 225 -5.35 -23.55 -3.15
C PHE A 225 -5.75 -25.04 -3.29
N ALA A 226 -5.67 -25.61 -4.49
CA ALA A 226 -5.99 -27.01 -4.72
C ALA A 226 -5.00 -27.96 -4.02
N ASN A 227 -3.70 -27.63 -4.03
CA ASN A 227 -2.66 -28.36 -3.32
C ASN A 227 -2.96 -28.37 -1.81
N PHE A 228 -3.25 -27.21 -1.22
CA PHE A 228 -3.62 -27.13 0.19
C PHE A 228 -4.86 -27.98 0.49
N ALA A 229 -5.90 -27.87 -0.33
CA ALA A 229 -7.15 -28.63 -0.15
C ALA A 229 -6.92 -30.14 -0.16
N ALA A 230 -6.06 -30.63 -1.05
CA ALA A 230 -5.77 -32.06 -1.21
C ALA A 230 -4.74 -32.59 -0.19
N GLY A 231 -3.74 -31.80 0.17
CA GLY A 231 -2.58 -32.24 0.94
C GLY A 231 -2.60 -31.88 2.43
N TYR A 232 -3.38 -30.88 2.84
CA TYR A 232 -3.31 -30.39 4.23
C TYR A 232 -4.18 -31.23 5.19
N ALA A 233 -3.52 -32.03 6.02
CA ALA A 233 -4.14 -32.85 7.07
C ALA A 233 -4.12 -32.19 8.46
N GLY A 234 -3.52 -31.01 8.61
CA GLY A 234 -3.38 -30.31 9.90
C GLY A 234 -4.64 -29.55 10.35
N PRO A 235 -4.57 -28.91 11.54
CA PRO A 235 -5.63 -28.07 12.06
C PRO A 235 -5.92 -26.88 11.15
N ARG A 236 -7.17 -26.74 10.69
CA ARG A 236 -7.63 -25.56 9.93
C ARG A 236 -7.93 -24.40 10.87
N ASN A 237 -6.89 -23.84 11.48
CA ASN A 237 -6.96 -22.71 12.42
C ASN A 237 -6.54 -21.38 11.75
N ALA A 238 -6.42 -20.31 12.55
CA ALA A 238 -6.02 -18.99 12.08
C ALA A 238 -4.63 -18.97 11.43
N ALA A 239 -3.67 -19.72 11.98
CA ALA A 239 -2.32 -19.83 11.44
C ALA A 239 -2.32 -20.45 10.04
N ALA A 240 -3.01 -21.58 9.88
CA ALA A 240 -3.14 -22.24 8.58
C ALA A 240 -3.92 -21.38 7.56
N LEU A 241 -4.96 -20.65 7.99
CA LEU A 241 -5.67 -19.70 7.11
C LEU A 241 -4.73 -18.58 6.67
N ARG A 242 -3.94 -18.04 7.59
CA ARG A 242 -2.98 -16.98 7.31
C ARG A 242 -1.88 -17.43 6.35
N ALA A 243 -1.39 -18.67 6.49
CA ALA A 243 -0.41 -19.30 5.61
C ALA A 243 -0.92 -19.42 4.18
N VAL A 244 -2.16 -19.91 3.99
CA VAL A 244 -2.74 -20.07 2.65
C VAL A 244 -2.92 -18.72 1.95
N LEU A 245 -3.38 -17.69 2.66
CA LEU A 245 -3.52 -16.36 2.09
C LEU A 245 -2.16 -15.73 1.75
N TYR A 246 -1.16 -15.93 2.61
CA TYR A 246 0.22 -15.52 2.36
C TYR A 246 0.77 -16.19 1.09
N GLN A 247 0.72 -17.52 1.02
CA GLN A 247 1.36 -18.30 -0.04
C GLN A 247 0.65 -18.17 -1.39
N CYS A 248 -0.68 -18.22 -1.39
CA CYS A 248 -1.44 -18.34 -2.63
C CYS A 248 -1.90 -17.00 -3.19
N GLN A 249 -1.87 -15.89 -2.44
CA GLN A 249 -2.53 -14.66 -2.87
C GLN A 249 -1.83 -13.35 -2.44
N ASP A 250 -0.55 -13.42 -2.05
CA ASP A 250 0.24 -12.28 -1.59
C ASP A 250 -0.46 -11.43 -0.52
N ALA A 251 -1.21 -12.08 0.39
CA ALA A 251 -1.55 -11.42 1.63
C ALA A 251 -0.32 -11.47 2.54
N GLY A 252 0.73 -10.71 2.23
CA GLY A 252 1.99 -10.66 2.99
C GLY A 252 1.81 -10.16 4.43
N PHE A 253 2.87 -10.17 5.25
CA PHE A 253 2.79 -9.79 6.68
C PHE A 253 2.34 -8.34 6.93
N LEU A 254 2.39 -7.48 5.92
CA LEU A 254 1.85 -6.11 5.95
C LEU A 254 0.34 -6.03 5.64
N ASN A 255 -0.28 -7.13 5.19
CA ASN A 255 -1.72 -7.15 4.89
C ASN A 255 -2.53 -6.94 6.17
N THR A 256 -3.42 -5.96 6.12
CA THR A 256 -4.18 -5.50 7.30
C THR A 256 -5.46 -6.27 7.56
N GLY A 257 -5.97 -7.00 6.56
CA GLY A 257 -7.27 -7.67 6.63
C GLY A 257 -8.47 -6.72 6.82
N VAL A 258 -8.29 -5.41 6.63
CA VAL A 258 -9.36 -4.39 6.74
C VAL A 258 -9.48 -3.49 5.51
N GLY A 259 -8.79 -3.84 4.42
CA GLY A 259 -8.87 -3.11 3.15
C GLY A 259 -8.18 -1.76 3.14
N ARG A 260 -7.11 -1.64 3.92
CA ARG A 260 -6.21 -0.49 3.92
C ARG A 260 -4.79 -0.97 3.72
N GLY A 261 -4.00 -0.16 3.00
CA GLY A 261 -2.56 -0.36 2.94
C GLY A 261 -1.93 -0.07 4.30
N TYR A 262 -0.77 -0.67 4.52
CA TYR A 262 0.05 -0.44 5.70
C TYR A 262 1.52 -0.64 5.36
N ASN A 263 2.38 0.15 6.00
CA ASN A 263 3.82 -0.06 5.91
C ASN A 263 4.51 0.36 7.22
N THR A 264 5.63 -0.29 7.56
CA THR A 264 6.45 0.12 8.71
C THR A 264 7.30 1.36 8.42
N TYR A 265 7.50 1.71 7.14
CA TYR A 265 8.12 2.97 6.73
C TYR A 265 7.29 4.20 7.11
N ALA A 266 7.88 5.38 6.95
CA ALA A 266 7.19 6.65 7.08
C ALA A 266 6.10 6.76 6.00
N ASP A 267 4.87 7.11 6.39
CA ASP A 267 3.85 7.54 5.44
C ASP A 267 4.39 8.77 4.69
N PRO A 268 4.50 8.73 3.35
CA PRO A 268 5.11 9.79 2.56
C PRO A 268 4.30 11.09 2.54
N LEU A 269 3.04 11.07 2.97
CA LEU A 269 2.21 12.28 3.10
C LEU A 269 2.39 12.99 4.44
N ILE A 270 2.99 12.33 5.43
CA ILE A 270 3.22 12.86 6.78
C ILE A 270 4.68 13.29 6.91
N CYS A 271 4.93 14.58 7.14
CA CYS A 271 6.27 15.15 7.34
C CYS A 271 6.85 14.81 8.73
N LYS A 272 7.07 13.52 9.01
CA LYS A 272 7.71 13.01 10.22
C LYS A 272 8.50 11.74 9.92
N PRO A 273 9.61 11.48 10.64
CA PRO A 273 10.26 10.17 10.62
C PRO A 273 9.31 9.03 11.01
N ALA A 274 9.56 7.82 10.51
CA ALA A 274 8.71 6.64 10.77
C ALA A 274 8.52 6.40 12.28
N ALA A 275 9.60 6.50 13.06
CA ALA A 275 9.57 6.33 14.52
C ALA A 275 8.76 7.40 15.27
N ALA A 276 8.44 8.53 14.65
CA ALA A 276 7.64 9.61 15.21
C ALA A 276 6.18 9.60 14.69
N GLN A 277 5.83 8.64 13.83
CA GLN A 277 4.46 8.40 13.38
C GLN A 277 3.82 7.31 14.25
N SER A 278 2.57 7.53 14.63
CA SER A 278 1.77 6.49 15.27
C SER A 278 1.50 5.33 14.32
N VAL A 279 1.10 4.16 14.84
CA VAL A 279 0.64 3.04 14.01
C VAL A 279 -0.51 3.46 13.10
N GLU A 280 -1.50 4.18 13.61
CA GLU A 280 -2.65 4.66 12.82
C GLU A 280 -2.21 5.55 11.65
N GLN A 281 -1.19 6.39 11.85
CA GLN A 281 -0.62 7.24 10.81
C GLN A 281 0.09 6.47 9.70
N ARG A 282 0.42 5.19 9.92
CA ARG A 282 1.05 4.31 8.94
C ARG A 282 0.04 3.45 8.16
N TYR A 283 -1.24 3.51 8.53
CA TYR A 283 -2.31 3.01 7.66
C TYR A 283 -2.59 4.01 6.56
N THR A 284 -2.52 3.55 5.32
CA THR A 284 -2.57 4.40 4.14
C THR A 284 -3.94 4.29 3.45
N GLY A 285 -3.96 4.35 2.12
CA GLY A 285 -5.16 4.40 1.30
C GLY A 285 -6.03 3.14 1.38
N ARG A 286 -7.02 3.08 0.48
CA ARG A 286 -7.94 1.94 0.41
C ARG A 286 -7.45 0.93 -0.61
N GLU A 287 -7.40 -0.32 -0.17
CA GLU A 287 -7.01 -1.45 -1.01
C GLU A 287 -8.24 -2.22 -1.46
N PHE A 288 -8.12 -2.75 -2.66
CA PHE A 288 -9.08 -3.59 -3.31
C PHE A 288 -8.38 -4.80 -3.90
N ILE A 289 -9.15 -5.86 -4.10
CA ILE A 289 -8.81 -6.97 -4.98
C ILE A 289 -9.80 -7.04 -6.12
N LEU A 290 -9.33 -7.49 -7.27
CA LEU A 290 -10.09 -7.64 -8.51
C LEU A 290 -9.50 -8.80 -9.33
N PRO A 291 -10.24 -9.38 -10.29
CA PRO A 291 -9.72 -10.46 -11.11
C PRO A 291 -8.41 -10.05 -11.78
N ASN A 292 -7.37 -10.87 -11.67
CA ASN A 292 -6.10 -10.58 -12.33
C ASN A 292 -6.27 -10.77 -13.85
N VAL A 293 -6.12 -9.69 -14.61
CA VAL A 293 -6.29 -9.67 -16.06
C VAL A 293 -5.13 -8.93 -16.70
N THR A 294 -4.97 -9.11 -18.00
CA THR A 294 -4.01 -8.33 -18.77
C THR A 294 -4.47 -6.87 -18.89
N LEU A 295 -3.51 -5.95 -19.04
CA LEU A 295 -3.78 -4.53 -19.26
C LEU A 295 -4.60 -4.28 -20.52
N ASP A 296 -4.40 -5.10 -21.57
CA ASP A 296 -5.14 -5.04 -22.83
C ASP A 296 -6.60 -5.49 -22.71
N ALA A 297 -6.94 -6.24 -21.64
CA ALA A 297 -8.32 -6.63 -21.35
C ALA A 297 -9.14 -5.51 -20.67
N LEU A 298 -8.50 -4.40 -20.31
CA LEU A 298 -9.15 -3.27 -19.66
C LEU A 298 -9.77 -2.31 -20.69
N PRO A 299 -10.92 -1.69 -20.40
CA PRO A 299 -11.55 -0.74 -21.33
C PRO A 299 -10.68 0.48 -21.62
N SER A 300 -9.90 0.92 -20.63
CA SER A 300 -8.95 2.01 -20.74
C SER A 300 -7.93 1.90 -19.62
N SER A 301 -6.66 2.08 -19.97
CA SER A 301 -5.54 2.12 -19.05
C SER A 301 -4.47 3.10 -19.54
N VAL A 302 -3.65 3.58 -18.62
CA VAL A 302 -2.36 4.24 -18.89
C VAL A 302 -1.32 3.64 -17.97
N ASN A 303 -0.08 3.53 -18.43
CA ASN A 303 1.06 3.16 -17.61
C ASN A 303 1.97 4.38 -17.41
N ILE A 304 2.24 4.69 -16.15
CA ILE A 304 3.10 5.80 -15.76
C ILE A 304 4.39 5.21 -15.18
N PRO A 305 5.55 5.41 -15.82
CA PRO A 305 6.83 4.98 -15.28
C PRO A 305 7.09 5.61 -13.91
N LEU A 306 7.39 4.76 -12.91
CA LEU A 306 7.88 5.23 -11.62
C LEU A 306 9.40 5.17 -11.61
N ASP A 307 10.00 6.27 -11.16
CA ASP A 307 11.41 6.30 -10.79
C ASP A 307 11.52 5.84 -9.34
N ILE A 308 12.31 4.81 -9.10
CA ILE A 308 12.53 4.25 -7.77
C ILE A 308 13.92 4.63 -7.21
N GLY A 309 14.74 5.35 -7.97
CA GLY A 309 16.12 5.69 -7.63
C GLY A 309 17.02 4.47 -7.38
N GLU A 310 18.26 4.75 -6.98
CA GLU A 310 19.24 3.71 -6.68
C GLU A 310 18.92 2.97 -5.37
N PRO A 311 19.03 1.62 -5.34
CA PRO A 311 18.98 0.85 -4.11
C PRO A 311 19.98 1.36 -3.06
N GLY A 312 19.58 1.36 -1.80
CA GLY A 312 20.36 1.86 -0.67
C GLY A 312 20.38 3.39 -0.52
N GLN A 313 19.88 4.15 -1.49
CA GLN A 313 19.86 5.63 -1.46
C GLN A 313 18.48 6.20 -1.12
N ARG A 314 17.80 5.60 -0.15
CA ARG A 314 16.40 5.93 0.20
C ARG A 314 16.21 6.26 1.69
N PRO A 315 17.01 7.17 2.27
CA PRO A 315 16.95 7.47 3.72
C PRO A 315 15.61 8.05 4.17
N PHE A 316 14.81 8.58 3.23
CA PHE A 316 13.49 9.13 3.50
C PHE A 316 12.44 8.09 3.92
N LEU A 317 12.66 6.79 3.62
CA LEU A 317 11.79 5.71 4.07
C LEU A 317 11.69 5.65 5.60
N THR A 318 12.78 5.96 6.30
CA THR A 318 12.84 5.93 7.77
C THR A 318 12.88 7.33 8.37
N ARG A 319 13.61 8.27 7.75
CA ARG A 319 13.78 9.64 8.25
C ARG A 319 12.60 10.58 7.94
N GLY A 320 11.70 10.17 7.06
CA GLY A 320 10.60 10.99 6.57
C GLY A 320 10.87 11.55 5.17
N PHE A 321 9.78 11.83 4.44
CA PHE A 321 9.85 12.34 3.06
C PHE A 321 10.07 13.86 2.99
N CYS A 322 9.78 14.54 4.09
CA CYS A 322 10.22 15.89 4.43
C CYS A 322 11.43 15.72 5.38
#